data_AF-A0A2S2R3B4-F1
#
_entry.id   AF-A0A2S2R3B4-F1
#
_cell.length_a   1.000
_cell.length_b   1.000
_cell.length_c   1.000
_cell.angle_alpha   90.00
_cell.angle_beta   90.00
_cell.angle_gamma   90.00
#
_symmetry.space_group_name_H-M   'P 1'
#
loop_
_entity.id
_entity.type
_entity.pdbx_description
1 polymer ?
#
loop_
_entity_poly.entity_id
_entity_poly.type
_entity_poly.pdbx_seq_one_letter_code
_entity_poly.pdbx_strand_id
1 'polypeptide(L)'
;MRVVEFFSGIGGMHFALKECDMTDFEVVLAVDINTVANTVYRHFFPSTNLRDLNIVSLSPEQFDAYSPDMLLMSPPCQPFTRNGLVKDIGDDRTKPLLHIIENIIPKSRSLKYILVENVKGFECSLARNKLVESLSQSGFTYREFLLSPVHFGICNSRLRYYLLAKKKPLDFAIPLQNDIITENHWDNKLCEHVKQVSDVLCESETELKEYLINDKQLLKGAKALDIVTKHCKRSCCFTRSYSSYLCGTGSVYSSLCEENVENIKKII
;
A
#
# COMPACT_ATOMS: atom_id res chain seq x y z
N MET A 1 2.78 15.85 16.16
CA MET A 1 2.65 14.38 16.31
C MET A 1 3.94 13.67 15.93
N ARG A 2 4.41 12.73 16.75
CA ARG A 2 5.62 11.96 16.47
C ARG A 2 5.28 10.64 15.79
N VAL A 3 5.79 10.42 14.58
CA VAL A 3 5.42 9.27 13.74
C VAL A 3 6.61 8.33 13.52
N VAL A 4 6.37 7.04 13.73
CA VAL A 4 7.28 5.98 13.28
C VAL A 4 6.70 5.32 12.03
N GLU A 5 7.52 5.14 11.00
CA GLU A 5 7.16 4.51 9.73
C GLU A 5 7.95 3.20 9.57
N PHE A 6 7.29 2.06 9.76
CA PHE A 6 7.89 0.75 9.54
C PHE A 6 7.55 0.21 8.15
N PHE A 7 8.51 -0.54 7.56
CA PHE A 7 8.44 -0.98 6.17
C PHE A 7 8.28 0.23 5.24
N SER A 8 9.10 1.25 5.47
CA SER A 8 8.93 2.58 4.88
C SER A 8 9.05 2.58 3.36
N GLY A 9 9.77 1.60 2.78
CA GLY A 9 10.00 1.51 1.35
C GLY A 9 10.54 2.83 0.80
N ILE A 10 9.85 3.37 -0.21
CA ILE A 10 10.21 4.66 -0.84
C ILE A 10 9.50 5.86 -0.20
N GLY A 11 8.80 5.68 0.93
CA GLY A 11 8.16 6.75 1.71
C GLY A 11 6.71 7.06 1.34
N GLY A 12 5.96 6.06 0.90
CA GLY A 12 4.54 6.24 0.53
C GLY A 12 3.68 6.76 1.69
N MET A 13 3.89 6.26 2.91
CA MET A 13 3.16 6.73 4.09
C MET A 13 3.61 8.13 4.49
N HIS A 14 4.90 8.46 4.35
CA HIS A 14 5.40 9.82 4.58
C HIS A 14 4.79 10.83 3.59
N PHE A 15 4.73 10.51 2.30
CA PHE A 15 4.02 11.36 1.33
C PHE A 15 2.54 11.52 1.71
N ALA A 16 1.86 10.44 2.11
CA ALA A 16 0.47 10.52 2.55
C ALA A 16 0.28 11.45 3.76
N LEU A 17 1.21 11.46 4.72
CA LEU A 17 1.17 12.39 5.85
C LEU A 17 1.32 13.85 5.40
N LYS A 18 2.20 14.13 4.43
CA LYS A 18 2.39 15.49 3.88
C LYS A 18 1.17 15.98 3.11
N GLU A 19 0.47 15.09 2.41
CA GLU A 19 -0.74 15.39 1.64
C GLU A 19 -1.98 15.55 2.53
N CYS A 20 -1.97 14.96 3.73
CA CYS A 20 -3.00 15.23 4.73
C CYS A 20 -2.81 16.66 5.26
N ASP A 21 -3.90 17.39 5.55
CA ASP A 21 -3.89 18.71 6.21
C ASP A 21 -3.40 18.68 7.68
N MET A 22 -2.57 17.70 8.03
CA MET A 22 -1.87 17.58 9.30
C MET A 22 -0.63 18.47 9.27
N THR A 23 -0.71 19.66 9.86
CA THR A 23 0.39 20.64 9.84
C THR A 23 1.44 20.42 10.92
N ASP A 24 1.17 19.56 11.91
CA ASP A 24 2.06 19.32 13.06
C ASP A 24 2.37 17.82 13.19
N PHE A 25 3.27 17.32 12.34
CA PHE A 25 3.86 15.99 12.49
C PHE A 25 5.37 15.98 12.18
N GLU A 26 6.05 15.00 12.75
CA GLU A 26 7.45 14.69 12.48
C GLU A 26 7.59 13.17 12.34
N VAL A 27 8.15 12.69 11.23
CA VAL A 27 8.58 11.29 11.11
C VAL A 27 9.91 11.13 11.83
N VAL A 28 9.85 10.67 13.08
CA VAL A 28 11.00 10.59 14.01
C VAL A 28 11.88 9.37 13.76
N LEU A 29 11.33 8.37 13.06
CA LEU A 29 12.03 7.16 12.64
C LEU A 29 11.32 6.55 11.43
N ALA A 30 12.08 6.28 10.38
CA ALA A 30 11.67 5.41 9.28
C ALA A 30 12.58 4.16 9.25
N VAL A 31 12.01 3.00 8.98
CA VAL A 31 12.75 1.73 8.97
C VAL A 31 12.38 0.87 7.77
N ASP A 32 13.38 0.48 6.99
CA ASP A 32 13.29 -0.57 5.99
C ASP A 32 14.65 -1.29 5.86
N ILE A 33 14.62 -2.55 5.44
CA ILE A 33 15.83 -3.36 5.21
C ILE A 33 16.36 -3.20 3.78
N ASN A 34 15.53 -2.73 2.84
CA ASN A 34 15.89 -2.60 1.44
C ASN A 34 16.69 -1.33 1.18
N THR A 35 18.00 -1.49 0.95
CA THR A 35 18.93 -0.38 0.72
C THR A 35 18.63 0.43 -0.54
N VAL A 36 18.05 -0.19 -1.59
CA VAL A 36 17.63 0.52 -2.81
C VAL A 36 16.44 1.42 -2.51
N ALA A 37 15.44 0.90 -1.80
CA ALA A 37 14.29 1.70 -1.36
C ALA A 37 14.74 2.85 -0.45
N ASN A 38 15.67 2.59 0.47
CA ASN A 38 16.22 3.59 1.37
C ASN A 38 17.01 4.69 0.65
N THR A 39 17.65 4.37 -0.48
CA THR A 39 18.30 5.38 -1.33
C THR A 39 17.28 6.35 -1.90
N VAL A 40 16.14 5.83 -2.40
CA VAL A 40 15.03 6.66 -2.89
C VAL A 40 14.37 7.45 -1.75
N TYR A 41 14.15 6.83 -0.60
CA TYR A 41 13.58 7.51 0.56
C TYR A 41 14.45 8.72 0.98
N ARG A 42 15.77 8.52 1.13
CA ARG A 42 16.70 9.61 1.51
C ARG A 42 16.73 10.75 0.50
N HIS A 43 16.52 10.45 -0.78
CA HIS A 43 16.44 11.47 -1.80
C HIS A 43 15.29 12.45 -1.54
N PHE A 44 14.10 11.95 -1.16
CA PHE A 44 12.92 12.79 -0.90
C PHE A 44 12.85 13.33 0.54
N PHE A 45 13.42 12.62 1.51
CA PHE A 45 13.34 12.95 2.93
C PHE A 45 14.74 12.92 3.59
N PRO A 46 15.69 13.77 3.16
CA PRO A 46 17.08 13.70 3.62
C PRO A 46 17.27 13.99 5.11
N SER A 47 16.35 14.75 5.71
CA SER A 47 16.38 15.11 7.13
C SER A 47 15.73 14.07 8.06
N THR A 48 15.05 13.07 7.51
CA THR A 48 14.39 12.04 8.31
C THR A 48 15.39 11.02 8.82
N ASN A 49 15.27 10.63 10.09
CA ASN A 49 16.05 9.55 10.67
C ASN A 49 15.64 8.19 10.08
N LEU A 50 16.27 7.82 8.96
CA LEU A 50 16.08 6.53 8.30
C LEU A 50 17.10 5.49 8.78
N ARG A 51 16.63 4.31 9.18
CA ARG A 51 17.46 3.21 9.65
C ARG A 51 17.36 2.00 8.74
N ASP A 52 18.51 1.56 8.23
CA ASP A 52 18.68 0.33 7.45
C ASP A 52 18.73 -0.86 8.43
N LEU A 53 17.57 -1.28 8.94
CA LEU A 53 17.47 -2.22 10.06
C LEU A 53 16.37 -3.25 9.82
N ASN A 54 16.62 -4.50 10.25
CA ASN A 54 15.55 -5.46 10.44
C ASN A 54 14.74 -5.07 11.69
N ILE A 55 13.45 -4.77 11.53
CA ILE A 55 12.57 -4.33 12.62
C ILE A 55 12.61 -5.27 13.85
N VAL A 56 12.88 -6.57 13.66
CA VAL A 56 13.02 -7.54 14.77
C VAL A 56 14.12 -7.15 15.76
N SER A 57 15.17 -6.44 15.34
CA SER A 57 16.24 -6.02 16.25
C SER A 57 15.93 -4.75 17.03
N LEU A 58 14.81 -4.06 16.74
CA LEU A 58 14.38 -2.89 17.50
C LEU A 58 13.68 -3.33 18.79
N SER A 59 14.25 -3.01 19.95
CA SER A 59 13.60 -3.34 21.23
C SER A 59 12.40 -2.41 21.51
N PRO A 60 11.45 -2.83 22.35
CA PRO A 60 10.35 -1.96 22.80
C PRO A 60 10.84 -0.68 23.48
N GLU A 61 11.92 -0.75 24.24
CA GLU A 61 12.53 0.40 24.92
C GLU A 61 13.16 1.37 23.92
N GLN A 62 13.82 0.85 22.87
CA GLN A 62 14.34 1.67 21.78
C GLN A 62 13.21 2.33 20.98
N PHE A 63 12.10 1.62 20.76
CA PHE A 63 10.92 2.19 20.11
C PHE A 63 10.30 3.32 20.96
N ASP A 64 10.07 3.08 22.25
CA ASP A 64 9.47 4.07 23.16
C ASP A 64 10.40 5.27 23.44
N ALA A 65 11.72 5.12 23.28
CA ALA A 65 12.67 6.23 23.35
C ALA A 65 12.38 7.32 22.30
N TYR A 66 11.77 6.96 21.16
CA TYR A 66 11.29 7.94 20.18
C TYR A 66 9.98 8.62 20.59
N SER A 67 9.30 8.13 21.63
CA SER A 67 7.99 8.60 22.10
C SER A 67 6.96 8.76 20.96
N PRO A 68 6.70 7.73 20.16
CA PRO A 68 5.80 7.83 19.02
C PRO A 68 4.34 7.99 19.47
N ASP A 69 3.62 8.95 18.87
CA ASP A 69 2.17 9.05 18.95
C ASP A 69 1.50 8.12 17.93
N MET A 70 2.16 7.88 16.79
CA MET A 70 1.60 7.16 15.65
C MET A 70 2.59 6.17 15.06
N LEU A 71 2.09 4.99 14.71
CA LEU A 71 2.82 3.97 13.95
C LEU A 71 2.13 3.73 12.61
N LEU A 72 2.86 3.95 11.52
CA LEU A 72 2.44 3.62 10.16
C LEU A 72 3.21 2.39 9.69
N MET A 73 2.53 1.42 9.09
CA MET A 73 3.21 0.22 8.59
C MET A 73 2.55 -0.43 7.38
N SER A 74 3.39 -0.92 6.45
CA SER A 74 3.00 -1.73 5.30
C SER A 74 3.78 -3.07 5.29
N PRO A 75 3.51 -3.98 6.25
CA PRO A 75 4.24 -5.24 6.35
C PRO A 75 4.10 -6.09 5.08
N PRO A 76 5.15 -6.83 4.67
CA PRO A 76 5.13 -7.63 3.46
C PRO A 76 4.07 -8.74 3.51
N CYS A 77 3.44 -9.00 2.37
CA CYS A 77 2.24 -9.85 2.23
C CYS A 77 2.53 -11.37 2.06
N GLN A 78 3.77 -11.82 2.17
CA GLN A 78 4.12 -13.19 1.74
C GLN A 78 4.28 -14.18 2.91
N PRO A 79 3.65 -15.37 2.89
CA PRO A 79 2.74 -15.94 1.88
C PRO A 79 1.30 -16.08 2.42
N PHE A 80 0.52 -15.01 2.51
CA PHE A 80 -0.91 -15.11 2.90
C PHE A 80 -1.81 -15.63 1.75
N THR A 81 -1.28 -16.45 0.84
CA THR A 81 -1.96 -16.88 -0.38
C THR A 81 -2.96 -18.01 -0.15
N ARG A 82 -4.13 -17.91 -0.81
CA ARG A 82 -5.30 -18.83 -0.83
C ARG A 82 -5.03 -20.32 -1.12
N ASN A 83 -3.82 -20.74 -1.48
CA ASN A 83 -3.52 -22.09 -1.98
C ASN A 83 -2.99 -23.06 -0.89
N GLY A 84 -3.75 -23.23 0.20
CA GLY A 84 -3.81 -24.52 0.90
C GLY A 84 -2.66 -24.95 1.81
N LEU A 85 -1.70 -24.09 2.15
CA LEU A 85 -0.73 -24.39 3.22
C LEU A 85 -0.70 -23.24 4.23
N VAL A 86 -1.44 -23.42 5.33
CA VAL A 86 -1.47 -22.54 6.50
C VAL A 86 -0.10 -22.56 7.18
N LYS A 87 0.86 -21.83 6.60
CA LYS A 87 2.17 -21.53 7.19
C LYS A 87 2.36 -20.03 7.41
N ASP A 88 1.27 -19.30 7.64
CA ASP A 88 1.24 -17.84 7.83
C ASP A 88 2.20 -17.31 8.90
N ILE A 89 2.53 -18.12 9.92
CA ILE A 89 3.34 -17.71 11.08
C ILE A 89 4.73 -18.37 11.07
N GLY A 90 4.93 -19.39 10.23
CA GLY A 90 6.18 -20.14 10.16
C GLY A 90 7.21 -19.57 9.18
N ASP A 91 6.88 -18.47 8.50
CA ASP A 91 7.76 -17.81 7.53
C ASP A 91 8.63 -16.75 8.20
N ASP A 92 9.94 -16.76 7.91
CA ASP A 92 10.86 -15.76 8.46
C ASP A 92 10.46 -14.32 8.10
N ARG A 93 9.76 -14.14 6.98
CA ARG A 93 9.29 -12.83 6.50
C ARG A 93 8.14 -12.26 7.33
N THR A 94 7.45 -13.08 8.13
CA THR A 94 6.38 -12.60 9.03
C THR A 94 6.89 -12.25 10.43
N LYS A 95 8.13 -12.65 10.77
CA LYS A 95 8.77 -12.34 12.06
C LYS A 95 8.74 -10.84 12.41
N PRO A 96 9.02 -9.90 11.49
CA PRO A 96 8.94 -8.47 11.79
C PRO A 96 7.54 -8.03 12.23
N LEU A 97 6.48 -8.50 11.56
CA LEU A 97 5.10 -8.17 11.93
C LEU A 97 4.74 -8.77 13.29
N LEU A 98 5.10 -10.03 13.54
CA LEU A 98 4.87 -10.68 14.83
C LEU A 98 5.60 -9.98 15.96
N HIS A 99 6.84 -9.55 15.74
CA HIS A 99 7.59 -8.76 16.71
C HIS A 99 6.89 -7.44 17.06
N ILE A 100 6.32 -6.75 16.07
CA ILE A 100 5.53 -5.53 16.31
C ILE A 100 4.30 -5.85 17.17
N ILE A 101 3.56 -6.91 16.81
CA ILE A 101 2.32 -7.33 17.48
C ILE A 101 2.57 -7.79 18.92
N GLU A 102 3.62 -8.55 19.15
CA GLU A 102 3.86 -9.26 20.41
C GLU A 102 4.75 -8.46 21.37
N ASN A 103 5.63 -7.59 20.86
CA ASN A 103 6.60 -6.86 21.68
C ASN A 103 6.45 -5.35 21.63
N ILE A 104 6.16 -4.74 20.47
CA ILE A 104 6.15 -3.28 20.34
C ILE A 104 4.81 -2.70 20.80
N ILE A 105 3.69 -3.12 20.21
CA ILE A 105 2.35 -2.56 20.50
C ILE A 105 1.99 -2.69 21.99
N PRO A 106 2.11 -3.85 22.65
CA PRO A 106 1.66 -4.01 24.03
C PRO A 106 2.50 -3.24 25.05
N LYS A 107 3.77 -2.98 24.74
CA LYS A 107 4.71 -2.32 25.65
C LYS A 107 4.80 -0.83 25.43
N SER A 108 4.28 -0.32 24.31
CA SER A 108 4.38 1.11 24.01
C SER A 108 3.48 1.97 24.87
N ARG A 109 4.09 2.98 25.49
CA ARG A 109 3.40 3.91 26.41
C ARG A 109 2.76 5.09 25.69
N SER A 110 3.42 5.61 24.66
CA SER A 110 3.00 6.85 23.97
C SER A 110 2.07 6.62 22.78
N LEU A 111 2.04 5.41 22.22
CA LEU A 111 1.34 5.12 20.98
C LEU A 111 -0.17 5.31 21.13
N LYS A 112 -0.75 6.13 20.26
CA LYS A 112 -2.18 6.49 20.24
C LYS A 112 -2.86 6.08 18.93
N TYR A 113 -2.12 6.08 17.84
CA TYR A 113 -2.64 5.80 16.50
C TYR A 113 -1.81 4.72 15.80
N ILE A 114 -2.48 3.80 15.12
CA ILE A 114 -1.82 2.82 14.27
C ILE A 114 -2.55 2.77 12.93
N LEU A 115 -1.80 2.81 11.83
CA LEU A 115 -2.32 2.54 10.50
C LEU A 115 -1.53 1.41 9.87
N VAL A 116 -2.27 0.42 9.36
CA VAL A 116 -1.71 -0.74 8.67
C VAL A 116 -2.28 -0.77 7.27
N GLU A 117 -1.43 -0.88 6.26
CA GLU A 117 -1.82 -1.25 4.91
C GLU A 117 -1.36 -2.68 4.61
N ASN A 118 -2.19 -3.45 3.94
CA ASN A 118 -1.87 -4.79 3.48
C ASN A 118 -2.68 -5.16 2.22
N VAL A 119 -2.45 -6.35 1.68
CA VAL A 119 -3.20 -6.84 0.53
C VAL A 119 -4.62 -7.29 0.89
N LYS A 120 -5.48 -7.33 -0.12
CA LYS A 120 -6.74 -8.10 -0.07
C LYS A 120 -6.44 -9.57 0.26
N GLY A 121 -7.14 -10.12 1.25
CA GLY A 121 -6.94 -11.45 1.81
C GLY A 121 -6.26 -11.44 3.18
N PHE A 122 -5.55 -10.37 3.55
CA PHE A 122 -4.95 -10.24 4.88
C PHE A 122 -6.01 -10.28 5.98
N GLU A 123 -7.22 -9.77 5.71
CA GLU A 123 -8.35 -9.80 6.63
C GLU A 123 -8.77 -11.21 7.09
N CYS A 124 -8.40 -12.25 6.33
CA CYS A 124 -8.68 -13.64 6.66
C CYS A 124 -7.47 -14.38 7.26
N SER A 125 -6.33 -13.69 7.47
CA SER A 125 -5.08 -14.32 7.89
C SER A 125 -4.98 -14.50 9.41
N LEU A 126 -4.14 -15.45 9.85
CA LEU A 126 -3.82 -15.62 11.28
C LEU A 126 -3.06 -14.40 11.84
N ALA A 127 -2.23 -13.75 11.01
CA ALA A 127 -1.48 -12.55 11.39
C ALA A 127 -2.42 -11.39 11.73
N ARG A 128 -3.49 -11.19 10.93
CA ARG A 128 -4.53 -10.21 11.23
C ARG A 128 -5.23 -10.52 12.54
N ASN A 129 -5.58 -11.78 12.80
CA ASN A 129 -6.25 -12.16 14.06
C ASN A 129 -5.38 -11.84 15.29
N LYS A 130 -4.08 -12.16 15.24
CA LYS A 130 -3.12 -11.78 16.28
C LYS A 130 -2.99 -10.26 16.44
N LEU A 131 -2.99 -9.51 15.34
CA LEU A 131 -2.92 -8.05 15.38
C LEU A 131 -4.13 -7.45 16.12
N VAL A 132 -5.36 -7.81 15.74
CA VAL A 132 -6.57 -7.24 16.35
C VAL A 132 -6.73 -7.65 17.81
N GLU A 133 -6.29 -8.85 18.18
CA GLU A 133 -6.25 -9.31 19.56
C GLU A 133 -5.29 -8.46 20.40
N SER A 134 -4.05 -8.29 19.93
CA SER A 134 -3.04 -7.46 20.60
C SER A 134 -3.49 -6.00 20.74
N LEU A 135 -4.08 -5.43 19.68
CA LEU A 135 -4.66 -4.08 19.73
C LEU A 135 -5.73 -3.97 20.82
N SER A 136 -6.66 -4.93 20.88
CA SER A 136 -7.75 -4.93 21.86
C SER A 136 -7.22 -5.06 23.30
N GLN A 137 -6.28 -5.97 23.53
CA GLN A 137 -5.61 -6.14 24.83
C GLN A 137 -4.81 -4.91 25.24
N SER A 138 -4.29 -4.16 24.26
CA SER A 138 -3.53 -2.92 24.47
C SER A 138 -4.40 -1.67 24.59
N GLY A 139 -5.73 -1.84 24.64
CA GLY A 139 -6.69 -0.75 24.86
C GLY A 139 -7.01 0.09 23.62
N PHE A 140 -6.71 -0.42 22.42
CA PHE A 140 -7.11 0.21 21.16
C PHE A 140 -8.51 -0.21 20.74
N THR A 141 -9.21 0.70 20.06
CA THR A 141 -10.33 0.40 19.18
C THR A 141 -9.83 0.48 17.74
N TYR A 142 -10.43 -0.26 16.81
CA TYR A 142 -9.99 -0.28 15.42
C TYR A 142 -11.13 -0.31 14.40
N ARG A 143 -10.81 0.05 13.15
CA ARG A 143 -11.64 -0.07 11.95
C ARG A 143 -10.83 -0.71 10.83
N GLU A 144 -11.51 -1.47 10.00
CA GLU A 144 -10.92 -2.13 8.84
C GLU A 144 -11.66 -1.76 7.57
N PHE A 145 -10.90 -1.63 6.48
CA PHE A 145 -11.39 -1.17 5.20
C PHE A 145 -10.78 -1.97 4.07
N LEU A 146 -11.53 -2.11 2.97
CA LEU A 146 -11.03 -2.58 1.69
C LEU A 146 -11.22 -1.50 0.63
N LEU A 147 -10.16 -0.76 0.34
CA LEU A 147 -10.21 0.45 -0.49
C LEU A 147 -9.33 0.30 -1.73
N SER A 148 -9.78 0.90 -2.83
CA SER A 148 -9.03 1.00 -4.08
C SER A 148 -9.03 2.47 -4.52
N PRO A 149 -7.96 2.98 -5.16
CA PRO A 149 -7.91 4.36 -5.65
C PRO A 149 -9.08 4.73 -6.58
N VAL A 150 -9.68 3.75 -7.27
CA VAL A 150 -10.88 3.94 -8.09
C VAL A 150 -12.07 4.51 -7.32
N HIS A 151 -12.18 4.24 -6.01
CA HIS A 151 -13.24 4.81 -5.16
C HIS A 151 -13.06 6.32 -4.97
N PHE A 152 -11.83 6.82 -5.13
CA PHE A 152 -11.44 8.21 -4.98
C PHE A 152 -11.23 8.91 -6.34
N GLY A 153 -11.77 8.34 -7.42
CA GLY A 153 -11.68 8.93 -8.76
C GLY A 153 -10.31 8.80 -9.43
N ILE A 154 -9.39 7.99 -8.89
CA ILE A 154 -8.10 7.72 -9.53
C ILE A 154 -8.26 6.54 -10.51
N CYS A 155 -7.77 6.70 -11.73
CA CYS A 155 -7.86 5.70 -12.80
C CYS A 155 -6.89 4.51 -12.63
N ASN A 156 -6.78 3.94 -11.42
CA ASN A 156 -5.93 2.80 -11.14
C ASN A 156 -6.59 1.84 -10.13
N SER A 157 -6.72 0.58 -10.51
CA SER A 157 -7.19 -0.48 -9.61
C SER A 157 -6.06 -0.93 -8.69
N ARG A 158 -6.21 -0.71 -7.39
CA ARG A 158 -5.26 -1.16 -6.36
C ARG A 158 -5.96 -1.44 -5.05
N LEU A 159 -6.81 -2.47 -5.04
CA LEU A 159 -7.53 -2.87 -3.84
C LEU A 159 -6.56 -3.31 -2.72
N ARG A 160 -6.70 -2.69 -1.55
CA ARG A 160 -5.87 -2.93 -0.37
C ARG A 160 -6.71 -2.97 0.89
N TYR A 161 -6.23 -3.76 1.83
CA TYR A 161 -6.69 -3.77 3.21
C TYR A 161 -6.05 -2.62 3.97
N TYR A 162 -6.87 -1.93 4.75
CA TYR A 162 -6.41 -0.91 5.69
C TYR A 162 -6.98 -1.20 7.07
N LEU A 163 -6.17 -1.06 8.11
CA LEU A 163 -6.61 -1.04 9.50
C LEU A 163 -6.18 0.27 10.14
N LEU A 164 -7.13 0.97 10.75
CA LEU A 164 -6.87 2.14 11.56
C LEU A 164 -7.19 1.78 13.01
N ALA A 165 -6.29 2.07 13.94
CA ALA A 165 -6.51 1.88 15.37
C ALA A 165 -6.29 3.18 16.15
N LYS A 166 -7.12 3.40 17.17
CA LYS A 166 -7.05 4.53 18.11
C LYS A 166 -7.06 4.02 19.55
N LYS A 167 -6.13 4.49 20.38
CA LYS A 167 -6.06 4.14 21.79
C LYS A 167 -7.16 4.88 22.57
N LYS A 168 -7.89 4.17 23.43
CA LYS A 168 -8.89 4.81 24.30
C LYS A 168 -8.23 5.92 25.14
N PRO A 169 -8.92 7.05 25.38
CA PRO A 169 -10.34 7.32 25.10
C PRO A 169 -10.62 7.93 23.71
N LEU A 170 -9.71 7.85 22.74
CA LEU A 170 -9.95 8.39 21.40
C LEU A 170 -10.99 7.57 20.64
N ASP A 171 -11.95 8.24 20.01
CA ASP A 171 -13.02 7.60 19.25
C ASP A 171 -12.92 7.86 17.74
N PHE A 172 -13.59 6.98 16.98
CA PHE A 172 -13.83 7.18 15.57
C PHE A 172 -15.10 8.02 15.38
N ALA A 173 -15.10 8.94 14.41
CA ALA A 173 -16.29 9.71 14.06
C ALA A 173 -17.42 8.83 13.51
N ILE A 174 -17.07 7.67 12.93
CA ILE A 174 -18.01 6.67 12.44
C ILE A 174 -18.27 5.62 13.53
N PRO A 175 -19.53 5.27 13.84
CA PRO A 175 -19.87 4.25 14.84
C PRO A 175 -19.11 2.94 14.68
N LEU A 176 -18.90 2.22 15.78
CA LEU A 176 -18.30 0.88 15.79
C LEU A 176 -19.25 -0.11 15.10
N GLN A 177 -19.00 -0.40 13.83
CA GLN A 177 -19.52 -1.60 13.16
C GLN A 177 -18.41 -2.66 13.14
N ASN A 178 -18.76 -3.91 13.41
CA ASN A 178 -17.81 -5.03 13.45
C ASN A 178 -17.43 -5.53 12.04
N ASP A 179 -18.12 -5.05 11.02
CA ASP A 179 -17.88 -5.45 9.64
C ASP A 179 -16.78 -4.61 9.00
N ILE A 180 -15.96 -5.27 8.18
CA ILE A 180 -14.98 -4.59 7.33
C ILE A 180 -15.76 -3.72 6.37
N ILE A 181 -15.44 -2.42 6.32
CA ILE A 181 -16.13 -1.50 5.43
C ILE A 181 -15.62 -1.79 4.00
N THR A 182 -16.52 -2.33 3.18
CA THR A 182 -16.28 -2.78 1.78
C THR A 182 -17.03 -1.92 0.76
N GLU A 183 -16.79 -2.20 -0.54
CA GLU A 183 -17.31 -1.47 -1.73
C GLU A 183 -18.77 -1.08 -1.64
N ASN A 184 -19.58 -1.97 -1.08
CA ASN A 184 -21.02 -1.82 -1.00
C ASN A 184 -21.51 -0.89 0.12
N HIS A 185 -20.62 -0.44 1.02
CA HIS A 185 -20.98 0.52 2.08
C HIS A 185 -20.82 1.98 1.63
N TRP A 186 -20.26 2.21 0.45
CA TRP A 186 -20.12 3.54 -0.13
C TRP A 186 -21.18 3.72 -1.22
N ASP A 187 -22.42 4.00 -0.81
CA ASP A 187 -23.56 4.28 -1.72
C ASP A 187 -23.29 5.44 -2.69
N ASN A 188 -22.27 6.26 -2.41
CA ASN A 188 -21.79 7.32 -3.29
C ASN A 188 -20.33 7.07 -3.62
N LYS A 189 -19.96 7.16 -4.91
CA LYS A 189 -18.56 7.38 -5.29
C LYS A 189 -18.04 8.54 -4.42
N LEU A 190 -16.97 8.32 -3.65
CA LEU A 190 -16.37 9.37 -2.80
C LEU A 190 -15.85 10.56 -3.64
N CYS A 191 -15.78 10.39 -4.96
CA CYS A 191 -15.44 11.43 -5.91
C CYS A 191 -16.39 11.38 -7.13
N GLU A 192 -16.98 12.54 -7.47
CA GLU A 192 -17.80 12.69 -8.68
C GLU A 192 -16.94 12.70 -9.96
N HIS A 193 -15.68 13.14 -9.85
CA HIS A 193 -14.77 13.29 -10.99
C HIS A 193 -13.76 12.14 -11.06
N VAL A 194 -13.87 11.33 -12.11
CA VAL A 194 -12.91 10.24 -12.36
C VAL A 194 -11.85 10.73 -13.34
N LYS A 195 -10.59 10.76 -12.88
CA LYS A 195 -9.42 11.06 -13.70
C LYS A 195 -9.32 10.09 -14.88
N GLN A 196 -8.76 10.55 -15.98
CA GLN A 196 -8.39 9.76 -17.14
C GLN A 196 -6.88 9.53 -17.14
N VAL A 197 -6.41 8.55 -17.93
CA VAL A 197 -4.99 8.28 -18.09
C VAL A 197 -4.24 9.52 -18.55
N SER A 198 -4.83 10.36 -19.41
CA SER A 198 -4.23 11.64 -19.83
C SER A 198 -3.93 12.60 -18.69
N ASP A 199 -4.64 12.56 -17.57
CA ASP A 199 -4.40 13.45 -16.42
C ASP A 199 -3.12 13.10 -15.65
N VAL A 200 -2.52 11.92 -15.92
CA VAL A 200 -1.32 11.42 -15.24
C VAL A 200 -0.17 11.08 -16.20
N LEU A 201 -0.36 11.27 -17.50
CA LEU A 201 0.71 11.10 -18.48
C LEU A 201 1.62 12.34 -18.46
N CYS A 202 2.88 12.13 -18.10
CA CYS A 202 3.87 13.20 -17.95
C CYS A 202 4.84 13.34 -19.13
N GLU A 203 4.84 12.39 -20.06
CA GLU A 203 5.89 12.27 -21.08
C GLU A 203 5.43 12.70 -22.48
N SER A 204 6.36 13.30 -23.22
CA SER A 204 6.21 13.60 -24.65
C SER A 204 6.30 12.31 -25.49
N GLU A 205 5.76 12.34 -26.72
CA GLU A 205 5.85 11.20 -27.65
C GLU A 205 7.29 10.74 -27.94
N THR A 206 8.26 11.63 -27.77
CA THR A 206 9.69 11.34 -27.99
C THR A 206 10.27 10.49 -26.87
N GLU A 207 9.85 10.71 -25.62
CA GLU A 207 10.30 9.98 -24.42
C GLU A 207 9.68 8.57 -24.37
N LEU A 208 8.43 8.43 -24.82
CA LEU A 208 7.73 7.15 -24.88
C LEU A 208 8.43 6.09 -25.75
N LYS A 209 9.32 6.48 -26.67
CA LYS A 209 10.05 5.55 -27.53
C LYS A 209 10.98 4.62 -26.75
N GLU A 210 11.52 5.08 -25.63
CA GLU A 210 12.38 4.25 -24.77
C GLU A 210 11.60 3.11 -24.08
N TYR A 211 10.31 3.32 -23.87
CA TYR A 211 9.43 2.40 -23.14
C TYR A 211 8.61 1.47 -24.06
N LEU A 212 8.93 1.42 -25.37
CA LEU A 212 8.24 0.55 -26.31
C LEU A 212 8.46 -0.93 -25.98
N ILE A 213 7.36 -1.69 -26.00
CA ILE A 213 7.39 -3.14 -25.92
C ILE A 213 7.97 -3.66 -27.23
N ASN A 214 9.02 -4.49 -27.17
CA ASN A 214 9.60 -5.03 -28.39
C ASN A 214 8.62 -5.96 -29.13
N ASP A 215 8.77 -6.01 -30.45
CA ASP A 215 7.88 -6.75 -31.35
C ASP A 215 7.74 -8.23 -30.98
N LYS A 216 8.82 -8.86 -30.52
CA LYS A 216 8.82 -10.27 -30.13
C LYS A 216 7.91 -10.53 -28.92
N GLN A 217 7.96 -9.64 -27.92
CA GLN A 217 7.08 -9.70 -26.75
C GLN A 217 5.63 -9.41 -27.14
N LEU A 218 5.41 -8.39 -27.99
CA LEU A 218 4.09 -8.02 -28.45
C LEU A 218 3.41 -9.16 -29.24
N LEU A 219 4.10 -9.76 -30.22
CA LEU A 219 3.56 -10.87 -31.01
C LEU A 219 3.23 -12.10 -30.17
N LYS A 220 4.00 -12.36 -29.10
CA LYS A 220 3.77 -13.51 -28.22
C LYS A 220 2.65 -13.28 -27.20
N GLY A 221 2.40 -12.03 -26.82
CA GLY A 221 1.59 -11.70 -25.63
C GLY A 221 0.48 -10.67 -25.83
N ALA A 222 0.28 -10.12 -27.04
CA ALA A 222 -0.66 -9.02 -27.28
C ALA A 222 -2.09 -9.30 -26.78
N LYS A 223 -2.58 -10.54 -26.94
CA LYS A 223 -3.92 -10.95 -26.47
C LYS A 223 -4.08 -10.89 -24.96
N ALA A 224 -2.98 -11.01 -24.22
CA ALA A 224 -2.98 -10.98 -22.76
C ALA A 224 -2.73 -9.57 -22.19
N LEU A 225 -2.44 -8.58 -23.04
CA LEU A 225 -2.22 -7.20 -22.61
C LEU A 225 -3.56 -6.50 -22.34
N ASP A 226 -3.68 -5.95 -21.13
CA ASP A 226 -4.63 -4.87 -20.90
C ASP A 226 -4.04 -3.57 -21.44
N ILE A 227 -4.64 -3.03 -22.50
CA ILE A 227 -4.16 -1.83 -23.19
C ILE A 227 -5.09 -0.68 -22.82
N VAL A 228 -4.53 0.44 -22.39
CA VAL A 228 -5.26 1.67 -22.06
C VAL A 228 -4.85 2.80 -23.00
N THR A 229 -5.80 3.67 -23.32
CA THR A 229 -5.58 4.89 -24.11
C THR A 229 -5.71 6.12 -23.23
N LYS A 230 -5.43 7.30 -23.80
CA LYS A 230 -5.48 8.57 -23.07
C LYS A 230 -6.83 8.90 -22.42
N HIS A 231 -7.93 8.35 -22.94
CA HIS A 231 -9.29 8.60 -22.45
C HIS A 231 -9.80 7.54 -21.48
N CYS A 232 -9.05 6.44 -21.30
CA CYS A 232 -9.40 5.41 -20.35
C CYS A 232 -9.45 5.98 -18.92
N LYS A 233 -10.50 5.61 -18.17
CA LYS A 233 -10.69 5.97 -16.75
C LYS A 233 -10.28 4.84 -15.79
N ARG A 234 -9.43 3.93 -16.28
CA ARG A 234 -9.01 2.73 -15.57
C ARG A 234 -7.59 2.34 -15.96
N SER A 235 -6.94 1.60 -15.08
CA SER A 235 -5.80 0.75 -15.38
C SER A 235 -5.76 -0.39 -14.36
N CYS A 236 -5.12 -1.50 -14.73
CA CYS A 236 -4.85 -2.62 -13.83
C CYS A 236 -3.84 -2.23 -12.74
N CYS A 237 -3.80 -3.04 -11.67
CA CYS A 237 -2.83 -2.89 -10.59
C CYS A 237 -1.41 -3.10 -11.12
N PHE A 238 -0.53 -2.15 -10.86
CA PHE A 238 0.90 -2.32 -11.10
C PHE A 238 1.53 -3.17 -9.99
N THR A 239 2.27 -4.21 -10.40
CA THR A 239 2.99 -5.12 -9.51
C THR A 239 4.50 -4.94 -9.66
N ARG A 240 5.27 -5.52 -8.73
CA ARG A 240 6.75 -5.47 -8.77
C ARG A 240 7.33 -6.00 -10.08
N SER A 241 6.62 -6.89 -10.76
CA SER A 241 7.10 -7.55 -11.98
C SER A 241 6.61 -6.89 -13.27
N TYR A 242 6.04 -5.67 -13.17
CA TYR A 242 5.72 -4.84 -14.34
C TYR A 242 6.98 -4.66 -15.20
N SER A 243 6.79 -4.58 -16.53
CA SER A 243 7.80 -4.70 -17.60
C SER A 243 8.51 -6.06 -17.74
N SER A 244 8.69 -6.83 -16.65
CA SER A 244 9.32 -8.17 -16.71
C SER A 244 8.38 -9.26 -17.23
N TYR A 245 7.09 -9.16 -16.91
CA TYR A 245 6.04 -10.05 -17.43
C TYR A 245 4.92 -9.21 -18.05
N LEU A 246 4.37 -9.71 -19.16
CA LEU A 246 3.36 -9.00 -19.94
C LEU A 246 1.94 -9.08 -19.34
N CYS A 247 1.59 -10.19 -18.70
CA CYS A 247 0.23 -10.43 -18.20
C CYS A 247 0.17 -10.33 -16.67
N GLY A 248 -0.89 -9.69 -16.16
CA GLY A 248 -1.19 -9.64 -14.73
C GLY A 248 -0.28 -8.72 -13.90
N THR A 249 0.50 -7.86 -14.54
CA THR A 249 1.46 -6.97 -13.86
C THR A 249 1.12 -5.49 -13.95
N GLY A 250 0.18 -5.10 -14.81
CA GLY A 250 -0.26 -3.72 -15.05
C GLY A 250 -0.84 -3.56 -16.46
N SER A 251 -1.48 -2.43 -16.71
CA SER A 251 -1.90 -2.05 -18.07
C SER A 251 -0.72 -1.46 -18.83
N VAL A 252 -0.75 -1.55 -20.16
CA VAL A 252 0.20 -0.86 -21.04
C VAL A 252 -0.51 0.28 -21.78
N TYR A 253 0.21 1.37 -22.06
CA TYR A 253 -0.35 2.53 -22.73
C TYR A 253 -0.23 2.42 -24.26
N SER A 254 -1.24 2.91 -24.97
CA SER A 254 -1.17 3.12 -26.42
C SER A 254 -1.61 4.55 -26.78
N SER A 255 -0.85 5.19 -27.67
CA SER A 255 -1.19 6.48 -28.26
C SER A 255 -2.29 6.38 -29.33
N LEU A 256 -2.62 5.17 -29.77
CA LEU A 256 -3.71 4.92 -30.71
C LEU A 256 -5.08 5.17 -30.06
N CYS A 257 -6.09 5.47 -30.88
CA CYS A 257 -7.47 5.49 -30.40
C CYS A 257 -7.95 4.07 -30.06
N GLU A 258 -8.98 3.97 -29.22
CA GLU A 258 -9.53 2.69 -28.75
C GLU A 258 -9.97 1.78 -29.90
N GLU A 259 -10.62 2.35 -30.93
CA GLU A 259 -11.03 1.61 -32.13
C GLU A 259 -9.85 0.94 -32.84
N ASN A 260 -8.73 1.66 -32.99
CA ASN A 260 -7.53 1.11 -33.62
C ASN A 260 -6.91 0.00 -32.77
N VAL A 261 -6.87 0.17 -31.44
CA VAL A 261 -6.38 -0.86 -30.52
C VAL A 261 -7.23 -2.12 -30.62
N GLU A 262 -8.56 -2.00 -30.64
CA GLU A 262 -9.47 -3.13 -30.80
C GLU A 262 -9.30 -3.83 -32.14
N ASN A 263 -9.15 -3.08 -33.22
CA ASN A 263 -8.94 -3.64 -34.55
C ASN A 263 -7.60 -4.40 -34.64
N ILE A 264 -6.53 -3.88 -34.04
CA ILE A 264 -5.24 -4.59 -33.96
C ILE A 264 -5.39 -5.89 -33.16
N LYS A 265 -6.10 -5.85 -32.03
CA LYS A 265 -6.35 -7.05 -31.21
C LYS A 265 -7.15 -8.14 -31.92
N LYS A 266 -7.93 -7.81 -32.95
CA LYS A 266 -8.65 -8.80 -33.79
C LYS A 266 -7.74 -9.50 -34.81
N ILE A 267 -6.63 -8.87 -35.19
CA ILE A 267 -5.74 -9.34 -36.27
C ILE A 267 -4.58 -10.18 -35.72
N ILE A 268 -4.12 -9.89 -34.50
CA ILE A 268 -3.11 -10.68 -33.77
C ILE A 268 -3.82 -11.84 -33.06
#